data_AF-A0A1H1KZI8-F1
#
_entry.id   AF-A0A1H1KZI8-F1
#
_cell.length_a   1.000
_cell.length_b   1.000
_cell.length_c   1.000
_cell.angle_alpha   90.00
_cell.angle_beta   90.00
_cell.angle_gamma   90.00
#
_symmetry.space_group_name_H-M   'P 1'
#
loop_
_entity.id
_entity.type
_entity.pdbx_description
1 polymer ?
#
loop_
_entity_poly.entity_id
_entity_poly.type
_entity_poly.pdbx_seq_one_letter_code
_entity_poly.pdbx_strand_id
1 'polypeptide(L)'
;MENSFDDNIEIKLPIRIEAKAVEKLIQTKMIGENIKSEKDGEVTHYAEVLDIHLSKSEDPNFDLALDLKLRTLTTFFKNKELDLRVYLSLGFSEEEQQMFIQDYKIDGETDNWLVDKFIQTVANNVLYSKVKSKMNFKIQPLIEKQLLELNEKLRNKLEARDGIYLLGALSTLRVSNLTMDEVHFYLDILVKGSALVEITKLDAPA
;
A
#
# COMPACT_ATOMS: atom_id res chain seq x y z
N MET A 1 18.99 39.17 14.17
CA MET A 1 19.64 38.38 13.11
C MET A 1 18.61 37.37 12.64
N GLU A 2 17.95 37.65 11.53
CA GLU A 2 17.15 36.66 10.81
C GLU A 2 18.11 35.67 10.19
N ASN A 3 18.26 34.49 10.80
CA ASN A 3 18.97 33.38 10.17
C ASN A 3 17.98 32.70 9.22
N SER A 4 18.12 32.90 7.91
CA SER A 4 17.29 32.21 6.93
C SER A 4 17.71 30.73 6.84
N PHE A 5 17.08 29.90 7.66
CA PHE A 5 17.20 28.43 7.62
C PHE A 5 16.18 27.78 6.66
N ASP A 6 15.49 28.56 5.82
CA ASP A 6 14.42 28.04 4.96
C ASP A 6 14.92 26.94 4.03
N ASP A 7 14.36 25.75 4.21
CA ASP A 7 14.53 24.54 3.39
C ASP A 7 15.96 24.28 2.90
N ASN A 8 16.95 24.34 3.80
CA ASN A 8 18.36 24.10 3.48
C ASN A 8 18.71 22.63 3.20
N ILE A 9 17.75 21.70 3.38
CA ILE A 9 17.92 20.27 3.14
C ILE A 9 16.85 19.78 2.18
N GLU A 10 17.31 19.12 1.12
CA GLU A 10 16.49 18.30 0.22
C GLU A 10 17.14 16.91 0.11
N ILE A 11 16.40 15.88 0.50
CA ILE A 11 16.87 14.49 0.45
C ILE A 11 15.86 13.66 -0.33
N LYS A 12 16.34 12.86 -1.27
CA LYS A 12 15.58 11.77 -1.89
C LYS A 12 15.99 10.46 -1.25
N LEU A 13 15.08 9.88 -0.48
CA LEU A 13 15.29 8.63 0.25
C LEU A 13 14.63 7.47 -0.50
N PRO A 14 15.41 6.56 -1.09
CA PRO A 14 14.86 5.33 -1.62
C PRO A 14 14.48 4.41 -0.46
N ILE A 15 13.22 3.98 -0.45
CA ILE A 15 12.67 3.04 0.52
C ILE A 15 12.33 1.76 -0.23
N ARG A 16 12.75 0.63 0.36
CA ARG A 16 12.40 -0.70 -0.13
C ARG A 16 11.50 -1.38 0.89
N ILE A 17 10.32 -1.80 0.46
CA ILE A 17 9.33 -2.52 1.28
C ILE A 17 9.20 -3.93 0.72
N GLU A 18 9.36 -4.96 1.56
CA GLU A 18 9.13 -6.34 1.13
C GLU A 18 7.65 -6.56 0.74
N ALA A 19 7.40 -7.23 -0.37
CA ALA A 19 6.06 -7.57 -0.84
C ALA A 19 5.26 -8.33 0.23
N LYS A 20 5.92 -9.17 1.03
CA LYS A 20 5.32 -9.86 2.19
C LYS A 20 4.76 -8.92 3.26
N ALA A 21 5.35 -7.74 3.46
CA ALA A 21 4.82 -6.77 4.40
C ALA A 21 3.50 -6.16 3.88
N VAL A 22 3.43 -5.89 2.57
CA VAL A 22 2.21 -5.42 1.89
C VAL A 22 1.14 -6.50 1.89
N GLU A 23 1.50 -7.76 1.60
CA GLU A 23 0.59 -8.91 1.67
C GLU A 23 -0.07 -9.03 3.05
N LYS A 24 0.72 -9.01 4.14
CA LYS A 24 0.19 -9.08 5.51
C LYS A 24 -0.79 -7.95 5.83
N LEU A 25 -0.51 -6.76 5.33
CA LEU A 25 -1.41 -5.61 5.48
C LEU A 25 -2.74 -5.84 4.74
N ILE A 26 -2.69 -6.38 3.51
CA ILE A 26 -3.88 -6.71 2.72
C ILE A 26 -4.68 -7.83 3.41
N GLN A 27 -4.01 -8.92 3.84
CA GLN A 27 -4.60 -10.04 4.55
C GLN A 27 -5.38 -9.57 5.79
N THR A 28 -4.79 -8.69 6.61
CA THR A 28 -5.43 -8.14 7.81
C THR A 28 -6.74 -7.38 7.52
N LYS A 29 -6.86 -6.78 6.32
CA LYS A 29 -8.04 -6.00 5.91
C LYS A 29 -9.09 -6.79 5.13
N MET A 30 -8.77 -8.01 4.72
CA MET A 30 -9.54 -8.74 3.72
C MET A 30 -9.93 -10.16 4.16
N ILE A 31 -9.10 -10.88 4.91
CA ILE A 31 -9.45 -12.24 5.38
C ILE A 31 -10.67 -12.16 6.29
N GLY A 32 -11.61 -13.10 6.12
CA GLY A 32 -12.90 -13.14 6.81
C GLY A 32 -13.95 -12.17 6.26
N GLU A 33 -13.58 -11.35 5.28
CA GLU A 33 -14.54 -10.42 4.69
C GLU A 33 -15.45 -11.10 3.65
N ASN A 34 -16.74 -10.75 3.70
CA ASN A 34 -17.75 -11.24 2.76
C ASN A 34 -17.81 -10.39 1.48
N ILE A 35 -17.77 -11.07 0.34
CA ILE A 35 -18.07 -10.55 -0.99
C ILE A 35 -19.59 -10.58 -1.14
N LYS A 36 -20.20 -9.40 -1.17
CA LYS A 36 -21.65 -9.23 -1.21
C LYS A 36 -22.07 -8.31 -2.35
N SER A 37 -23.26 -8.54 -2.89
CA SER A 37 -23.94 -7.59 -3.78
C SER A 37 -25.23 -7.18 -3.13
N GLU A 38 -25.60 -5.92 -3.32
CA GLU A 38 -26.92 -5.41 -2.97
C GLU A 38 -27.67 -5.10 -4.27
N LYS A 39 -28.85 -5.68 -4.43
CA LYS A 39 -29.77 -5.39 -5.55
C LYS A 39 -31.17 -5.27 -4.98
N ASP A 40 -31.87 -4.19 -5.31
CA ASP A 40 -33.25 -3.95 -4.89
C ASP A 40 -33.49 -4.07 -3.37
N GLY A 41 -32.48 -3.71 -2.56
CA GLY A 41 -32.51 -3.81 -1.10
C GLY A 41 -32.21 -5.19 -0.52
N GLU A 42 -31.96 -6.21 -1.36
CA GLU A 42 -31.58 -7.55 -0.95
C GLU A 42 -30.05 -7.72 -0.99
N VAL A 43 -29.47 -8.12 0.14
CA VAL A 43 -28.02 -8.37 0.28
C VAL A 43 -27.73 -9.85 0.08
N THR A 44 -27.06 -10.19 -1.02
CA THR A 44 -26.59 -11.55 -1.29
C THR A 44 -25.11 -11.68 -0.93
N HIS A 45 -24.79 -12.65 -0.08
CA HIS A 45 -23.41 -13.04 0.25
C HIS A 45 -22.94 -14.14 -0.71
N TYR A 46 -21.93 -13.85 -1.52
CA TYR A 46 -21.44 -14.77 -2.54
C TYR A 46 -20.33 -15.65 -2.04
N ALA A 47 -19.34 -15.05 -1.38
CA ALA A 47 -18.16 -15.74 -0.89
C ALA A 47 -17.51 -14.98 0.27
N GLU A 48 -16.68 -15.68 1.02
CA GLU A 48 -15.82 -15.17 2.08
C GLU A 48 -14.37 -15.35 1.67
N VAL A 49 -13.52 -14.37 1.95
CA VAL A 49 -12.08 -14.49 1.68
C VAL A 49 -11.41 -15.30 2.78
N LEU A 50 -10.81 -16.42 2.42
CA LEU A 50 -10.09 -17.30 3.35
C LEU A 50 -8.61 -16.95 3.43
N ASP A 51 -8.00 -16.65 2.29
CA ASP A 51 -6.57 -16.37 2.20
C ASP A 51 -6.24 -15.50 0.99
N ILE A 52 -5.09 -14.85 1.04
CA ILE A 52 -4.59 -13.95 0.00
C ILE A 52 -3.08 -14.10 -0.13
N HIS A 53 -2.59 -14.29 -1.35
CA HIS A 53 -1.17 -14.24 -1.67
C HIS A 53 -0.90 -13.16 -2.72
N LEU A 54 0.18 -12.40 -2.51
CA LEU A 54 0.63 -11.34 -3.42
C LEU A 54 1.94 -11.77 -4.08
N SER A 55 1.97 -11.70 -5.40
CA SER A 55 3.14 -12.00 -6.21
C SER A 55 3.29 -11.02 -7.36
N LYS A 56 4.45 -11.01 -8.02
CA LYS A 56 4.61 -10.29 -9.29
C LYS A 56 3.79 -10.98 -10.37
N SER A 57 3.19 -10.18 -11.25
CA SER A 57 2.48 -10.71 -12.41
C SER A 57 3.41 -11.48 -13.35
N GLU A 58 2.94 -12.65 -13.80
CA GLU A 58 3.54 -13.37 -14.94
C GLU A 58 3.16 -12.73 -16.30
N ASP A 59 2.06 -11.97 -16.33
CA ASP A 59 1.61 -11.22 -17.50
C ASP A 59 2.32 -9.85 -17.54
N PRO A 60 3.10 -9.52 -18.59
CA PRO A 60 3.92 -8.31 -18.65
C PRO A 60 3.10 -7.01 -18.74
N ASN A 61 1.78 -7.09 -18.98
CA ASN A 61 0.91 -5.90 -19.00
C ASN A 61 0.42 -5.51 -17.60
N PHE A 62 0.72 -6.32 -16.58
CA PHE A 62 0.29 -6.09 -15.20
C PHE A 62 1.50 -6.13 -14.26
N ASP A 63 1.42 -5.42 -13.15
CA ASP A 63 2.52 -5.32 -12.19
C ASP A 63 2.44 -6.45 -11.15
N LEU A 64 1.22 -6.81 -10.76
CA LEU A 64 0.92 -7.68 -9.62
C LEU A 64 -0.05 -8.80 -9.99
N ALA A 65 0.10 -9.93 -9.31
CA ALA A 65 -0.91 -10.98 -9.23
C ALA A 65 -1.34 -11.18 -7.78
N LEU A 66 -2.66 -11.21 -7.57
CA LEU A 66 -3.31 -11.46 -6.29
C LEU A 66 -4.06 -12.78 -6.37
N ASP A 67 -3.57 -13.77 -5.63
CA ASP A 67 -4.23 -15.07 -5.51
C ASP A 67 -5.15 -15.05 -4.31
N LEU A 68 -6.44 -15.25 -4.55
CA LEU A 68 -7.49 -15.21 -3.55
C LEU A 68 -8.05 -16.61 -3.37
N LYS A 69 -7.99 -17.11 -2.14
CA LYS A 69 -8.71 -18.32 -1.75
C LYS A 69 -10.04 -17.92 -1.14
N LEU A 70 -11.14 -18.40 -1.69
CA LEU A 70 -12.50 -17.99 -1.30
C LEU A 70 -13.36 -19.19 -0.90
N ARG A 71 -14.24 -18.99 0.07
CA ARG A 71 -15.32 -19.94 0.44
C ARG A 71 -16.66 -19.41 -0.05
N THR A 72 -17.34 -20.15 -0.90
CA THR A 72 -18.67 -19.79 -1.38
C THR A 72 -19.74 -19.88 -0.27
N LEU A 73 -20.64 -18.90 -0.27
CA LEU A 73 -21.73 -18.78 0.70
C LEU A 73 -23.12 -18.99 0.06
N THR A 74 -23.18 -19.12 -1.27
CA THR A 74 -24.45 -19.33 -2.00
C THR A 74 -24.99 -20.74 -1.82
N THR A 75 -26.32 -20.89 -1.88
CA THR A 75 -27.02 -22.18 -1.66
C THR A 75 -26.56 -23.28 -2.63
N PHE A 76 -26.34 -22.94 -3.91
CA PHE A 76 -25.97 -23.91 -4.96
C PHE A 76 -24.53 -24.39 -4.88
N PHE A 77 -23.63 -23.58 -4.32
CA PHE A 77 -22.21 -23.91 -4.22
C PHE A 77 -21.73 -23.98 -2.78
N LYS A 78 -22.63 -24.11 -1.80
CA LYS A 78 -22.36 -23.89 -0.38
C LYS A 78 -21.06 -24.56 0.11
N ASN A 79 -20.21 -23.79 0.77
CA ASN A 79 -18.95 -24.21 1.38
C ASN A 79 -17.92 -24.81 0.41
N LYS A 80 -18.01 -24.52 -0.89
CA LYS A 80 -16.94 -24.85 -1.84
C LYS A 80 -15.82 -23.82 -1.74
N GLU A 81 -14.60 -24.30 -1.82
CA GLU A 81 -13.43 -23.44 -1.97
C GLU A 81 -13.18 -23.21 -3.46
N LEU A 82 -12.85 -21.98 -3.83
CA LEU A 82 -12.35 -21.63 -5.15
C LEU A 82 -11.10 -20.76 -5.01
N ASP A 83 -10.21 -20.92 -5.97
CA ASP A 83 -9.04 -20.07 -6.14
C ASP A 83 -9.31 -19.09 -7.29
N LEU A 84 -9.00 -17.83 -7.07
CA LEU A 84 -9.18 -16.76 -8.06
C LEU A 84 -7.87 -15.99 -8.18
N ARG A 85 -7.30 -15.94 -9.38
CA ARG A 85 -6.11 -15.13 -9.65
C ARG A 85 -6.53 -13.82 -10.31
N VAL A 86 -6.04 -12.71 -9.75
CA VAL A 86 -6.32 -11.36 -10.25
C VAL A 86 -5.01 -10.66 -10.58
N TYR A 87 -4.82 -10.34 -11.85
CA TYR A 87 -3.72 -9.51 -12.32
C TYR A 87 -4.10 -8.03 -12.23
N LEU A 88 -3.17 -7.19 -11.78
CA LEU A 88 -3.40 -5.80 -11.43
C LEU A 88 -2.28 -4.92 -11.99
N SER A 89 -2.66 -3.88 -12.73
CA SER A 89 -1.77 -2.80 -13.13
C SER A 89 -1.98 -1.62 -12.19
N LEU A 90 -0.90 -1.13 -11.61
CA LEU A 90 -0.92 -0.06 -10.62
C LEU A 90 -0.57 1.28 -11.28
N GLY A 91 -1.30 2.31 -10.90
CA GLY A 91 -0.96 3.70 -11.15
C GLY A 91 -0.60 4.42 -9.86
N PHE A 92 0.24 5.44 -9.99
CA PHE A 92 0.54 6.38 -8.92
C PHE A 92 0.35 7.81 -9.42
N SER A 93 -0.40 8.60 -8.66
CA SER A 93 -0.49 10.05 -8.84
C SER A 93 0.36 10.73 -7.77
N GLU A 94 1.46 11.37 -8.18
CA GLU A 94 2.30 12.16 -7.28
C GLU A 94 1.53 13.37 -6.73
N GLU A 95 0.68 14.00 -7.55
CA GLU A 95 -0.11 15.17 -7.11
C GLU A 95 -1.10 14.79 -6.01
N GLU A 96 -1.84 13.70 -6.21
CA GLU A 96 -2.86 13.23 -5.25
C GLU A 96 -2.26 12.37 -4.12
N GLN A 97 -0.96 12.07 -4.19
CA GLN A 97 -0.26 11.12 -3.33
C GLN A 97 -1.08 9.82 -3.17
N GLN A 98 -1.54 9.28 -4.30
CA GLN A 98 -2.51 8.20 -4.34
C GLN A 98 -2.03 7.08 -5.26
N MET A 99 -2.03 5.85 -4.73
CA MET A 99 -1.97 4.63 -5.54
C MET A 99 -3.38 4.25 -5.98
N PHE A 100 -3.50 3.80 -7.23
CA PHE A 100 -4.76 3.35 -7.81
C PHE A 100 -4.53 2.16 -8.74
N ILE A 101 -5.61 1.48 -9.13
CA ILE A 101 -5.56 0.42 -10.14
C ILE A 101 -5.85 1.05 -11.49
N GLN A 102 -4.90 0.95 -12.41
CA GLN A 102 -5.07 1.39 -13.80
C GLN A 102 -5.90 0.39 -14.59
N ASP A 103 -5.49 -0.88 -14.53
CA ASP A 103 -6.15 -1.97 -15.25
C ASP A 103 -6.10 -3.26 -14.42
N TYR A 104 -6.94 -4.23 -14.78
CA TYR A 104 -6.95 -5.54 -14.17
C TYR A 104 -7.38 -6.63 -15.16
N LYS A 105 -6.96 -7.85 -14.86
CA LYS A 105 -7.42 -9.06 -15.53
C LYS A 105 -7.66 -10.14 -14.49
N ILE A 106 -8.62 -11.02 -14.76
CA ILE A 106 -8.93 -12.13 -13.88
C ILE A 106 -8.72 -13.39 -14.67
N ASP A 107 -8.13 -14.37 -14.01
CA ASP A 107 -8.00 -15.71 -14.53
C ASP A 107 -8.78 -16.67 -13.65
N GLY A 108 -9.57 -17.50 -14.31
CA GLY A 108 -10.61 -18.30 -13.69
C GLY A 108 -11.47 -18.97 -14.75
N GLU A 109 -10.86 -19.77 -15.63
CA GLU A 109 -11.59 -20.63 -16.54
C GLU A 109 -11.92 -21.97 -15.88
N THR A 110 -13.17 -22.39 -15.96
CA THR A 110 -13.60 -23.76 -15.66
C THR A 110 -14.44 -24.29 -16.81
N ASP A 111 -14.48 -25.60 -17.03
CA ASP A 111 -15.31 -26.22 -18.09
C ASP A 111 -16.84 -26.16 -17.81
N ASN A 112 -17.31 -25.28 -16.90
CA ASN A 112 -18.70 -25.23 -16.47
C ASN A 112 -19.26 -23.79 -16.47
N TRP A 113 -20.15 -23.52 -17.42
CA TRP A 113 -20.78 -22.22 -17.63
C TRP A 113 -21.45 -21.59 -16.39
N LEU A 114 -21.96 -22.41 -15.45
CA LEU A 114 -22.55 -21.91 -14.19
C LEU A 114 -21.47 -21.42 -13.22
N VAL A 115 -20.35 -22.14 -13.18
CA VAL A 115 -19.19 -21.80 -12.35
C VAL A 115 -18.54 -20.54 -12.92
N ASP A 116 -18.40 -20.43 -14.24
CA ASP A 116 -17.84 -19.23 -14.89
C ASP A 116 -18.67 -17.98 -14.59
N LYS A 117 -20.00 -18.08 -14.63
CA LYS A 117 -20.89 -16.96 -14.30
C LYS A 117 -20.79 -16.56 -12.82
N PHE A 118 -20.62 -17.54 -11.93
CA PHE A 118 -20.38 -17.29 -10.51
C PHE A 118 -19.02 -16.64 -10.28
N ILE A 119 -17.96 -17.18 -10.89
CA ILE A 119 -16.60 -16.63 -10.87
C ILE A 119 -16.65 -15.19 -11.34
N GLN A 120 -17.22 -14.90 -12.51
CA GLN A 120 -17.38 -13.54 -13.04
C GLN A 120 -18.12 -12.60 -12.08
N THR A 121 -19.15 -13.07 -11.40
CA THR A 121 -19.91 -12.24 -10.44
C THR A 121 -19.09 -11.95 -9.19
N VAL A 122 -18.39 -12.94 -8.67
CA VAL A 122 -17.49 -12.80 -7.51
C VAL A 122 -16.33 -11.88 -7.87
N ALA A 123 -15.67 -12.15 -8.99
CA ALA A 123 -14.65 -11.34 -9.63
C ALA A 123 -15.05 -9.86 -9.72
N ASN A 124 -16.16 -9.58 -10.41
CA ASN A 124 -16.63 -8.21 -10.62
C ASN A 124 -16.92 -7.52 -9.29
N ASN A 125 -17.53 -8.21 -8.32
CA ASN A 125 -17.80 -7.61 -7.01
C ASN A 125 -16.52 -7.42 -6.18
N VAL A 126 -15.63 -8.40 -6.13
CA VAL A 126 -14.32 -8.30 -5.45
C VAL A 126 -13.56 -7.11 -6.03
N LEU A 127 -13.43 -7.05 -7.35
CA LEU A 127 -12.69 -6.02 -8.02
C LEU A 127 -13.31 -4.64 -7.86
N TYR A 128 -14.58 -4.50 -8.20
CA TYR A 128 -15.24 -3.20 -8.20
C TYR A 128 -15.39 -2.65 -6.78
N SER A 129 -15.81 -3.50 -5.84
CA SER A 129 -16.16 -3.05 -4.49
C SER A 129 -15.04 -3.16 -3.45
N LYS A 130 -14.05 -4.04 -3.63
CA LYS A 130 -12.99 -4.26 -2.63
C LYS A 130 -11.61 -3.92 -3.14
N VAL A 131 -11.22 -4.39 -4.31
CA VAL A 131 -9.86 -4.18 -4.81
C VAL A 131 -9.72 -2.72 -5.29
N LYS A 132 -10.60 -2.24 -6.18
CA LYS A 132 -10.60 -0.86 -6.64
C LYS A 132 -10.88 0.17 -5.54
N SER A 133 -11.78 -0.13 -4.61
CA SER A 133 -12.10 0.81 -3.51
C SER A 133 -11.05 0.79 -2.39
N LYS A 134 -10.52 -0.38 -1.99
CA LYS A 134 -9.58 -0.50 -0.87
C LYS A 134 -8.12 -0.36 -1.26
N MET A 135 -7.76 -0.60 -2.53
CA MET A 135 -6.40 -0.32 -3.05
C MET A 135 -6.23 1.09 -3.60
N ASN A 136 -7.31 1.88 -3.68
CA ASN A 136 -7.22 3.34 -3.76
C ASN A 136 -6.78 3.87 -2.39
N PHE A 137 -5.48 3.78 -2.13
CA PHE A 137 -4.90 4.17 -0.86
C PHE A 137 -4.29 5.56 -0.98
N LYS A 138 -4.83 6.52 -0.22
CA LYS A 138 -4.18 7.82 -0.02
C LYS A 138 -2.98 7.62 0.88
N ILE A 139 -1.79 7.92 0.38
CA ILE A 139 -0.53 7.80 1.13
C ILE A 139 -0.38 9.01 2.06
N GLN A 140 -0.96 10.16 1.68
CA GLN A 140 -0.90 11.42 2.40
C GLN A 140 -1.17 11.32 3.92
N PRO A 141 -2.21 10.63 4.41
CA PRO A 141 -2.47 10.55 5.85
C PRO A 141 -1.38 9.78 6.63
N LEU A 142 -0.75 8.77 6.02
CA LEU A 142 0.39 8.07 6.63
C LEU A 142 1.62 8.98 6.70
N ILE A 143 1.86 9.71 5.63
CA ILE A 143 2.96 10.68 5.51
C ILE A 143 2.79 11.80 6.55
N GLU A 144 1.60 12.37 6.68
CA GLU A 144 1.32 13.45 7.65
C GLU A 144 1.54 13.00 9.09
N LYS A 145 1.08 11.80 9.43
CA LYS A 145 1.34 11.22 10.74
C LYS A 145 2.85 11.08 11.00
N GLN A 146 3.59 10.53 10.03
CA GLN A 146 5.03 10.34 10.17
C GLN A 146 5.79 11.68 10.23
N LEU A 147 5.36 12.67 9.46
CA LEU A 147 5.90 14.03 9.44
C LEU A 147 5.74 14.69 10.82
N LEU A 148 4.55 14.57 11.44
CA LEU A 148 4.29 15.07 12.79
C LEU A 148 5.22 14.41 13.82
N GLU A 149 5.34 13.09 13.79
CA GLU A 149 6.22 12.35 14.72
C GLU A 149 7.70 12.71 14.54
N LEU A 150 8.17 12.87 13.30
CA LEU A 150 9.55 13.27 13.01
C LEU A 150 9.81 14.72 13.44
N ASN A 151 8.88 15.63 13.17
CA ASN A 151 9.01 17.03 13.60
C ASN A 151 9.00 17.17 15.11
N GLU A 152 8.20 16.39 15.85
CA GLU A 152 8.29 16.35 17.31
C GLU A 152 9.66 15.89 17.79
N LYS A 153 10.25 14.86 17.18
CA LYS A 153 11.62 14.41 17.53
C LYS A 153 12.68 15.48 17.24
N LEU A 154 12.60 16.13 16.09
CA LEU A 154 13.55 17.18 15.69
C LEU A 154 13.43 18.44 16.55
N ARG A 155 12.23 18.80 17.01
CA ARG A 155 12.02 19.91 17.96
C ARG A 155 12.58 19.60 19.34
N ASN A 156 12.50 18.34 19.77
CA ASN A 156 12.95 17.89 21.08
C ASN A 156 14.45 17.54 21.15
N LYS A 157 15.29 18.05 20.23
CA LYS A 157 16.74 17.76 20.13
C LYS A 157 17.02 16.26 20.00
N LEU A 158 16.98 15.74 18.78
CA LEU A 158 17.33 14.35 18.53
C LEU A 158 18.83 14.13 18.73
N GLU A 159 19.23 13.34 19.74
CA GLU A 159 20.63 12.97 19.93
C GLU A 159 21.04 11.90 18.91
N ALA A 160 21.96 12.26 18.01
CA ALA A 160 22.49 11.32 17.00
C ALA A 160 23.63 10.48 17.58
N ARG A 161 24.43 11.09 18.47
CA ARG A 161 25.52 10.49 19.24
C ARG A 161 25.80 11.39 20.45
N ASP A 162 26.47 10.89 21.49
CA ASP A 162 26.82 11.68 22.67
C ASP A 162 27.42 13.04 22.27
N GLY A 163 26.76 14.11 22.70
CA GLY A 163 27.18 15.49 22.43
C GLY A 163 26.93 16.01 21.02
N ILE A 164 26.24 15.26 20.15
CA ILE A 164 25.83 15.68 18.79
C ILE A 164 24.31 15.57 18.66
N TYR A 165 23.67 16.72 18.52
CA TYR A 165 22.22 16.85 18.45
C TYR A 165 21.77 17.38 17.09
N LEU A 166 20.69 16.81 16.57
CA LEU A 166 20.00 17.27 15.37
C LEU A 166 18.72 18.00 15.78
N LEU A 167 18.58 19.24 15.31
CA LEU A 167 17.39 20.05 15.44
C LEU A 167 16.88 20.44 14.06
N GLY A 168 15.59 20.69 13.92
CA GLY A 168 15.05 21.14 12.64
C GLY A 168 13.55 21.07 12.54
N ALA A 169 13.07 21.34 11.33
CA ALA A 169 11.69 21.15 10.95
C ALA A 169 11.62 20.71 9.48
N LEU A 170 10.91 19.62 9.23
CA LEU A 170 10.54 19.14 7.91
C LEU A 170 9.33 19.93 7.40
N SER A 171 9.46 20.51 6.21
CA SER A 171 8.41 21.23 5.49
C SER A 171 7.67 20.32 4.51
N THR A 172 8.37 19.35 3.92
CA THR A 172 7.83 18.43 2.92
C THR A 172 8.26 16.99 3.21
N LEU A 173 7.32 16.07 3.12
CA LEU A 173 7.54 14.64 3.01
C LEU A 173 6.56 14.13 1.95
N ARG A 174 7.02 13.57 0.83
CA ARG A 174 6.12 13.05 -0.21
C ARG A 174 6.73 11.89 -0.97
N VAL A 175 5.91 10.97 -1.46
CA VAL A 175 6.33 9.93 -2.40
C VAL A 175 6.44 10.56 -3.79
N SER A 176 7.63 10.54 -4.37
CA SER A 176 7.93 11.08 -5.70
C SER A 176 7.93 10.01 -6.79
N ASN A 177 8.06 8.74 -6.40
CA ASN A 177 8.04 7.61 -7.31
C ASN A 177 7.62 6.35 -6.55
N LEU A 178 6.94 5.45 -7.24
CA LEU A 178 6.58 4.14 -6.73
C LEU A 178 6.70 3.11 -7.85
N THR A 179 7.52 2.09 -7.63
CA THR A 179 7.72 0.97 -8.55
C THR A 179 7.77 -0.34 -7.77
N MET A 180 7.72 -1.46 -8.49
CA MET A 180 7.76 -2.78 -7.88
C MET A 180 8.67 -3.73 -8.68
N ASP A 181 9.38 -4.60 -7.98
CA ASP A 181 10.06 -5.78 -8.53
C ASP A 181 9.43 -7.09 -7.99
N GLU A 182 10.09 -8.22 -8.19
CA GLU A 182 9.59 -9.54 -7.79
C GLU A 182 9.25 -9.70 -6.31
N VAL A 183 9.95 -8.97 -5.44
CA VAL A 183 9.91 -9.19 -3.99
C VAL A 183 9.81 -7.90 -3.19
N HIS A 184 9.85 -6.73 -3.85
CA HIS A 184 9.86 -5.44 -3.19
C HIS A 184 9.06 -4.36 -3.94
N PHE A 185 8.47 -3.48 -3.15
CA PHE A 185 8.06 -2.16 -3.58
C PHE A 185 9.19 -1.16 -3.32
N TYR A 186 9.49 -0.32 -4.30
CA TYR A 186 10.44 0.77 -4.21
C TYR A 186 9.70 2.09 -4.22
N LEU A 187 9.98 2.93 -3.22
CA LEU A 187 9.41 4.27 -3.10
C LEU A 187 10.52 5.28 -2.98
N ASP A 188 10.50 6.32 -3.80
CA ASP A 188 11.40 7.46 -3.60
C ASP A 188 10.68 8.53 -2.79
N ILE A 189 11.10 8.74 -1.55
CA ILE A 189 10.53 9.77 -0.68
C ILE A 189 11.37 11.04 -0.78
N LEU A 190 10.73 12.13 -1.20
CA LEU A 190 11.30 13.46 -1.15
C LEU A 190 11.04 14.08 0.22
N VAL A 191 12.12 14.44 0.91
CA VAL A 191 12.12 15.14 2.19
C VAL A 191 12.70 16.53 1.97
N LYS A 192 11.98 17.57 2.40
CA LYS A 192 12.50 18.93 2.47
C LYS A 192 12.33 19.50 3.87
N GLY A 193 13.28 20.33 4.27
CA GLY A 193 13.18 21.03 5.53
C GLY A 193 14.45 21.77 5.90
N SER A 194 14.43 22.24 7.14
CA SER A 194 15.54 22.90 7.80
C SER A 194 16.17 21.95 8.82
N ALA A 195 17.50 21.89 8.87
CA ALA A 195 18.17 21.31 10.03
C ALA A 195 19.40 22.10 10.47
N LEU A 196 19.68 21.95 11.75
CA LEU A 196 20.82 22.47 12.49
C LEU A 196 21.44 21.30 13.26
N VAL A 197 22.76 21.16 13.16
CA VAL A 197 23.52 20.27 14.03
C VAL A 197 24.12 21.11 15.16
N GLU A 198 23.79 20.76 16.40
CA GLU A 198 24.40 21.33 17.59
C GLU A 198 25.40 20.33 18.17
N ILE A 199 26.65 20.77 18.33
CA ILE A 199 27.72 19.96 18.92
C ILE A 199 28.08 20.55 20.28
N THR A 200 27.87 19.78 21.34
CA THR A 200 28.17 20.17 22.72
C THR A 200 29.40 19.45 23.29
N LYS A 201 29.84 18.36 22.65
CA LYS A 201 31.08 17.65 22.97
C LYS A 201 31.82 17.27 21.69
N LEU A 202 33.15 17.34 21.73
CA LEU A 202 34.04 16.88 20.67
C LEU A 202 35.09 15.95 21.30
N ASP A 203 35.13 14.71 20.84
CA ASP A 203 36.21 13.79 21.20
C ASP A 203 37.40 14.03 20.28
N ALA A 204 38.62 14.07 20.84
CA ALA A 204 39.83 14.06 20.04
C ALA A 204 39.99 12.68 19.37
N PRO A 205 40.44 12.59 18.10
CA PRO A 205 40.78 11.31 17.50
C PRO A 205 41.90 10.64 18.32
N ALA A 206 41.76 9.33 18.53
CA ALA A 206 42.76 8.49 19.19
C ALA A 206 44.04 8.36 18.36
#